data_AF-A0A7Y2IYI4-F1
#
_entry.id   AF-A0A7Y2IYI4-F1
#
_cell.length_a   1.000
_cell.length_b   1.000
_cell.length_c   1.000
_cell.angle_alpha   90.00
_cell.angle_beta   90.00
_cell.angle_gamma   90.00
#
_symmetry.space_group_name_H-M   'P 1'
#
loop_
_entity.id
_entity.type
_entity.pdbx_description
1 polymer ?
#
loop_
_entity_poly.entity_id
_entity_poly.type
_entity_poly.pdbx_seq_one_letter_code
_entity_poly.pdbx_strand_id
1 'polypeptide(L)'
;VALVTSRRTRRWVLPKGWPMDGATPSEAAAREAYEEAGLEGRTVDVCLGIYSYTKALEDEGDVPCVVAIFPLKVKRVLRDWPEAKQRKRKWFSTKKAATLVDMPELKRILREFDPFLLPR
;
A
#
# COMPACT_ATOMS: atom_id res chain seq x y z
N VAL A 1 10.37 -0.03 3.32
CA VAL A 1 8.93 -0.08 3.00
C VAL A 1 8.15 0.59 4.12
N ALA A 2 7.19 1.45 3.79
CA ALA A 2 6.27 2.02 4.78
C ALA A 2 4.98 1.19 4.84
N LEU A 3 4.56 0.81 6.04
CA LEU A 3 3.28 0.17 6.29
C LEU A 3 2.41 1.06 7.15
N VAL A 4 1.10 0.89 7.03
CA VAL A 4 0.09 1.49 7.91
C VAL A 4 -0.71 0.41 8.62
N THR A 5 -1.34 0.74 9.74
CA THR A 5 -2.29 -0.16 10.39
C THR A 5 -3.65 -0.09 9.71
N SER A 6 -4.31 -1.23 9.51
CA SER A 6 -5.73 -1.27 9.13
C SER A 6 -6.61 -0.66 10.21
N ARG A 7 -7.76 -0.10 9.82
CA ARG A 7 -8.68 0.59 10.75
C ARG A 7 -9.32 -0.37 11.78
N ARG A 8 -9.85 -1.51 11.31
CA ARG A 8 -10.60 -2.47 12.16
C ARG A 8 -9.68 -3.38 12.98
N THR A 9 -8.74 -4.06 12.32
CA THR A 9 -7.94 -5.13 12.94
C THR A 9 -6.56 -4.67 13.41
N ARG A 10 -6.15 -3.43 13.11
CA ARG A 10 -4.84 -2.86 13.42
C ARG A 10 -3.65 -3.69 12.91
N ARG A 11 -3.87 -4.54 11.90
CA ARG A 11 -2.81 -5.30 11.22
C ARG A 11 -2.01 -4.39 10.30
N TRP A 12 -0.74 -4.70 10.06
CA TRP A 12 0.09 -3.93 9.14
C TRP A 12 -0.25 -4.27 7.68
N VAL A 13 -0.46 -3.25 6.87
CA VAL A 13 -0.79 -3.33 5.45
C VAL A 13 -0.05 -2.27 4.66
N LEU A 14 0.05 -2.46 3.34
CA LEU A 14 0.39 -1.36 2.44
C LEU A 14 -0.82 -0.41 2.31
N PRO A 15 -0.59 0.90 2.10
CA PRO A 15 -1.65 1.81 1.69
C PRO A 15 -2.32 1.32 0.41
N LYS A 16 -3.65 1.33 0.37
CA LYS A 16 -4.40 0.84 -0.78
C LYS A 16 -5.84 1.35 -0.78
N GLY A 17 -6.41 1.47 -1.96
CA GLY A 17 -7.77 1.92 -2.16
C GLY A 17 -8.40 1.34 -3.42
N TRP A 18 -9.54 1.90 -3.78
CA TRP A 18 -10.25 1.55 -5.00
C TRP A 18 -9.67 2.31 -6.20
N PRO A 19 -9.82 1.79 -7.43
CA PRO A 19 -9.50 2.55 -8.64
C PRO A 19 -10.25 3.89 -8.66
N MET A 20 -9.61 4.92 -9.19
CA MET A 20 -10.16 6.27 -9.28
C MET A 20 -10.38 6.62 -10.76
N ASP A 21 -11.55 7.19 -11.07
CA ASP A 21 -11.83 7.64 -12.44
C ASP A 21 -10.85 8.72 -12.88
N GLY A 22 -10.39 8.64 -14.12
CA GLY A 22 -9.40 9.56 -14.69
C GLY A 22 -7.97 9.44 -14.12
N ALA A 23 -7.67 8.45 -13.27
CA ALA A 23 -6.32 8.22 -12.73
C ALA A 23 -5.78 6.83 -13.12
N THR A 24 -4.48 6.76 -13.35
CA THR A 24 -3.79 5.47 -13.50
C THR A 24 -3.79 4.71 -12.16
N PRO A 25 -3.67 3.37 -12.17
CA PRO A 25 -3.59 2.58 -10.93
C PRO A 25 -2.43 3.00 -10.02
N SER A 26 -1.30 3.43 -10.59
CA SER A 26 -0.17 3.93 -9.82
C SER A 26 -0.45 5.29 -9.17
N GLU A 27 -1.14 6.20 -9.86
CA GLU A 27 -1.62 7.47 -9.28
C GLU A 27 -2.63 7.25 -8.16
N ALA A 28 -3.58 6.34 -8.33
CA ALA A 28 -4.52 5.96 -7.27
C ALA A 28 -3.78 5.41 -6.04
N ALA A 29 -2.78 4.54 -6.24
CA ALA A 29 -1.94 4.04 -5.15
C ALA A 29 -1.13 5.17 -4.46
N ALA A 30 -0.66 6.16 -5.21
CA ALA A 30 0.02 7.34 -4.65
C ALA A 30 -0.91 8.18 -3.78
N ARG A 31 -2.15 8.37 -4.24
CA ARG A 31 -3.17 9.10 -3.51
C ARG A 31 -3.47 8.44 -2.17
N GLU A 32 -3.62 7.12 -2.16
CA GLU A 32 -3.82 6.33 -0.95
C GLU A 32 -2.60 6.38 -0.01
N ALA A 33 -1.38 6.37 -0.56
CA ALA A 33 -0.18 6.57 0.25
C ALA A 33 -0.13 7.96 0.91
N TYR A 34 -0.66 8.99 0.26
CA TYR A 34 -0.83 10.31 0.86
C TYR A 34 -1.93 10.30 1.95
N GLU A 35 -3.10 9.77 1.65
CA GLU A 35 -4.25 9.83 2.57
C GLU A 35 -4.06 8.93 3.80
N GLU A 36 -3.62 7.69 3.61
CA GLU A 36 -3.48 6.71 4.68
C GLU A 36 -2.14 6.86 5.44
N ALA A 37 -1.08 7.31 4.77
CA ALA A 37 0.28 7.33 5.31
C ALA A 37 0.98 8.71 5.30
N GLY A 38 0.40 9.74 4.70
CA GLY A 38 1.06 11.05 4.59
C GLY A 38 2.37 10.99 3.80
N LEU A 39 2.44 10.14 2.77
CA LEU A 39 3.60 9.96 1.92
C LEU A 39 3.34 10.54 0.55
N GLU A 40 4.20 11.46 0.12
CA GLU A 40 4.14 12.03 -1.23
C GLU A 40 5.43 11.73 -1.96
N GLY A 41 5.34 11.49 -3.27
CA GLY A 41 6.48 11.06 -4.04
C GLY A 41 6.20 11.00 -5.53
N ARG A 42 7.17 10.46 -6.25
CA ARG A 42 7.03 10.14 -7.67
C ARG A 42 6.67 8.66 -7.79
N THR A 43 5.57 8.37 -8.47
CA THR A 43 5.21 7.01 -8.86
C THR A 43 6.03 6.58 -10.07
N VAL A 44 6.18 5.27 -10.20
CA VAL A 44 6.63 4.63 -11.43
C VAL A 44 5.51 3.68 -11.83
N ASP A 45 5.05 3.76 -13.07
CA ASP A 45 3.93 2.97 -13.56
C ASP A 45 4.38 1.53 -13.91
N VAL A 46 4.94 0.85 -12.90
CA VAL A 46 5.41 -0.52 -12.97
C VAL A 46 4.71 -1.29 -11.85
N CYS A 47 3.85 -2.23 -12.24
CA CYS A 47 3.22 -3.15 -11.29
C CYS A 47 4.27 -4.14 -10.78
N LEU A 48 4.55 -4.11 -9.48
CA LEU A 48 5.46 -5.05 -8.81
C LEU A 48 4.84 -6.44 -8.63
N GLY A 49 3.53 -6.54 -8.82
CA GLY A 49 2.76 -7.75 -8.66
C GLY A 49 1.40 -7.48 -8.04
N ILE A 50 0.63 -8.56 -7.93
CA ILE A 50 -0.73 -8.54 -7.41
C ILE A 50 -0.88 -9.55 -6.28
N TYR A 51 -1.83 -9.32 -5.38
CA TYR A 51 -2.34 -10.33 -4.46
C TYR A 51 -3.86 -10.20 -4.37
N SER A 52 -4.52 -11.27 -3.94
CA SER A 52 -5.97 -11.27 -3.75
C SER A 52 -6.34 -11.54 -2.31
N TYR A 53 -7.52 -11.06 -1.91
CA TYR A 53 -8.13 -11.38 -0.63
C TYR A 53 -9.64 -11.16 -0.70
N THR A 54 -10.38 -11.78 0.21
CA THR A 54 -11.82 -11.53 0.37
C THR A 54 -12.04 -10.39 1.35
N LYS A 55 -12.78 -9.36 0.91
CA LYS A 55 -13.16 -8.22 1.72
C LYS A 55 -14.64 -8.32 2.08
N ALA A 56 -14.93 -8.44 3.37
CA ALA A 56 -16.30 -8.27 3.87
C ALA A 56 -16.70 -6.79 3.75
N LEU A 57 -17.73 -6.53 2.96
CA LEU A 57 -18.42 -5.24 2.85
C LEU A 57 -19.74 -5.31 3.62
N GLU A 58 -20.12 -4.22 4.27
CA GLU A 58 -21.29 -4.20 5.17
C GLU A 58 -22.61 -4.48 4.42
N ASP A 59 -22.72 -4.07 3.15
CA ASP A 59 -23.96 -4.19 2.35
C ASP A 59 -23.88 -5.24 1.23
N GLU A 60 -22.68 -5.72 0.87
CA GLU A 60 -22.46 -6.59 -0.30
C GLU A 60 -21.89 -7.97 0.08
N GLY A 61 -21.68 -8.23 1.38
CA GLY A 61 -21.10 -9.48 1.86
C GLY A 61 -19.62 -9.61 1.49
N ASP A 62 -19.18 -10.86 1.28
CA ASP A 62 -17.79 -11.17 0.98
C ASP A 62 -17.46 -10.96 -0.49
N VAL A 63 -16.72 -9.89 -0.80
CA VAL A 63 -16.32 -9.53 -2.16
C VAL A 63 -14.86 -9.92 -2.43
N PRO A 64 -14.56 -10.67 -3.50
CA PRO A 64 -13.18 -10.94 -3.90
C PRO A 64 -12.52 -9.65 -4.41
N CYS A 65 -11.37 -9.30 -3.84
CA CYS A 65 -10.59 -8.13 -4.24
C CYS A 65 -9.20 -8.55 -4.74
N VAL A 66 -8.74 -7.89 -5.81
CA VAL A 66 -7.36 -7.97 -6.30
C VAL A 66 -6.69 -6.63 -6.05
N VAL A 67 -5.47 -6.66 -5.50
CA VAL A 67 -4.67 -5.47 -5.21
C VAL A 67 -3.42 -5.52 -6.05
N ALA A 68 -3.23 -4.52 -6.90
CA ALA A 68 -1.98 -4.27 -7.61
C ALA A 68 -1.06 -3.36 -6.79
N ILE A 69 0.23 -3.68 -6.78
CA ILE A 69 1.23 -2.97 -5.98
C ILE A 69 2.12 -2.15 -6.90
N PHE A 70 2.25 -0.87 -6.60
CA PHE A 70 3.09 0.07 -7.33
C PHE A 70 4.13 0.71 -6.40
N PRO A 71 5.38 0.93 -6.87
CA PRO A 71 6.39 1.59 -6.08
C PRO A 71 6.16 3.10 -6.05
N LEU A 72 6.40 3.70 -4.89
CA LEU A 72 6.40 5.15 -4.71
C LEU A 72 7.78 5.60 -4.21
N LYS A 73 8.46 6.42 -5.02
CA LYS A 73 9.69 7.10 -4.59
C LYS A 73 9.31 8.29 -3.72
N VAL A 74 9.25 8.06 -2.41
CA VAL A 74 8.88 9.06 -1.42
C VAL A 74 9.85 10.23 -1.45
N LYS A 75 9.30 11.44 -1.60
CA LYS A 75 10.01 12.72 -1.55
C LYS A 75 9.67 13.52 -0.29
N ARG A 76 8.45 13.38 0.23
CA ARG A 76 8.00 14.08 1.44
C ARG A 76 7.26 13.11 2.36
N VAL A 77 7.49 13.31 3.65
CA VAL A 77 6.87 12.55 4.73
C VAL A 77 6.18 13.55 5.63
N LEU A 78 4.85 13.60 5.57
CA LEU A 78 4.06 14.57 6.33
C LEU A 78 3.96 14.16 7.81
N ARG A 79 3.89 15.18 8.68
CA ARG A 79 3.65 15.03 10.12
C ARG A 79 2.16 14.99 10.46
N ASP A 80 1.37 15.76 9.74
CA ASP A 80 -0.09 15.77 9.80
C ASP A 80 -0.61 15.34 8.42
N TRP A 81 -1.55 14.41 8.39
CA TRP A 81 -2.09 13.82 7.16
C TRP A 81 -3.52 13.31 7.39
N PRO A 82 -4.32 13.11 6.32
CA PRO A 82 -5.78 12.92 6.44
C PRO A 82 -6.20 11.83 7.42
N GLU A 83 -5.53 10.67 7.41
CA GLU A 83 -5.88 9.55 8.31
C GLU A 83 -4.94 9.38 9.51
N ALA A 84 -4.17 10.40 9.90
CA ALA A 84 -3.18 10.31 10.99
C ALA A 84 -3.78 9.85 12.33
N LYS A 85 -5.04 10.20 12.58
CA LYS A 85 -5.76 9.82 13.81
C LYS A 85 -6.35 8.40 13.74
N GLN A 86 -6.43 7.81 12.56
CA GLN A 86 -7.04 6.51 12.32
C GLN A 86 -6.01 5.41 12.11
N ARG A 87 -4.78 5.78 11.72
CA ARG A 87 -3.72 4.84 11.36
C ARG A 87 -2.37 5.21 11.95
N LYS A 88 -1.57 4.18 12.21
CA LYS A 88 -0.14 4.34 12.53
C LYS A 88 0.68 4.01 11.30
N ARG A 89 1.57 4.91 10.89
CA ARG A 89 2.61 4.65 9.88
C ARG A 89 3.90 4.20 10.55
N LYS A 90 4.57 3.19 10.00
CA LYS A 90 5.95 2.85 10.37
C LYS A 90 6.77 2.36 9.17
N TRP A 91 8.05 2.69 9.19
CA TRP A 91 9.03 2.21 8.22
C TRP A 91 9.68 0.92 8.70
N PHE A 92 9.84 -0.02 7.77
CA PHE A 92 10.46 -1.31 8.00
C PHE A 92 11.42 -1.65 6.85
N SER A 93 12.39 -2.52 7.13
CA SER A 93 13.11 -3.22 6.07
C SER A 93 12.16 -4.12 5.29
N THR A 94 12.49 -4.41 4.03
CA THR A 94 11.74 -5.35 3.16
C THR A 94 11.48 -6.69 3.84
N LYS A 95 12.54 -7.29 4.41
CA LYS A 95 12.48 -8.54 5.17
C LYS A 95 11.51 -8.47 6.34
N LYS A 96 11.55 -7.40 7.15
CA LYS A 96 10.67 -7.25 8.31
C LYS A 96 9.22 -6.96 7.90
N ALA A 97 9.00 -6.14 6.87
CA ALA A 97 7.67 -5.86 6.35
C ALA A 97 6.97 -7.16 5.90
N ALA A 98 7.71 -8.04 5.21
CA ALA A 98 7.20 -9.34 4.79
C ALA A 98 6.82 -10.30 5.94
N THR A 99 7.30 -10.08 7.17
CA THR A 99 6.84 -10.88 8.34
C THR A 99 5.61 -10.29 9.01
N LEU A 100 5.21 -9.07 8.66
CA LEU A 100 4.13 -8.32 9.34
C LEU A 100 2.80 -8.31 8.57
N VAL A 101 2.83 -8.69 7.30
CA VAL A 101 1.66 -8.81 6.42
C VAL A 101 1.22 -10.27 6.34
N ASP A 102 -0.05 -10.54 6.02
CA ASP A 102 -0.59 -11.90 6.04
C ASP A 102 -0.44 -12.63 4.70
N MET A 103 -0.71 -11.94 3.59
CA MET A 103 -0.85 -12.51 2.24
C MET A 103 0.47 -13.04 1.67
N PRO A 104 0.57 -14.34 1.31
CA PRO A 104 1.80 -14.96 0.81
C PRO A 104 2.45 -14.25 -0.38
N GLU A 105 1.66 -13.82 -1.35
CA GLU A 105 2.12 -13.13 -2.55
C GLU A 105 2.73 -11.77 -2.20
N LEU A 106 2.08 -11.02 -1.30
CA LEU A 106 2.61 -9.77 -0.80
C LEU A 106 3.91 -9.98 -0.02
N LYS A 107 4.03 -11.05 0.78
CA LYS A 107 5.28 -11.39 1.47
C LYS A 107 6.41 -11.61 0.47
N ARG A 108 6.14 -12.33 -0.63
CA ARG A 108 7.12 -12.58 -1.69
C ARG A 108 7.56 -11.28 -2.36
N ILE A 109 6.59 -10.48 -2.83
CA ILE A 109 6.85 -9.18 -3.48
C ILE A 109 7.70 -8.29 -2.57
N LEU A 110 7.37 -8.20 -1.28
CA LEU A 110 8.14 -7.40 -0.34
C LEU A 110 9.56 -7.91 -0.12
N ARG A 111 9.81 -9.23 -0.15
CA ARG A 111 11.15 -9.82 0.02
C ARG A 111 12.04 -9.58 -1.20
N GLU A 112 11.47 -9.65 -2.38
CA GLU A 112 12.17 -9.54 -3.67
C GLU A 112 12.29 -8.10 -4.16
N PHE A 113 11.56 -7.16 -3.55
CA PHE A 113 11.58 -5.75 -3.96
C PHE A 113 12.96 -5.12 -3.75
N ASP A 114 13.58 -4.72 -4.87
CA ASP A 114 14.79 -3.91 -4.92
C ASP A 114 14.51 -2.58 -5.64
N PRO A 115 14.58 -1.43 -4.94
CA PRO A 115 14.33 -0.12 -5.54
C PRO A 115 15.37 0.30 -6.59
N PHE A 116 16.57 -0.31 -6.62
CA PHE A 116 17.61 0.04 -7.59
C PHE A 116 17.38 -0.56 -8.97
N LEU A 117 16.48 -1.54 -9.08
CA LEU A 117 16.07 -2.17 -10.34
C LEU A 117 14.92 -1.42 -11.05
N LEU A 118 14.37 -0.38 -10.42
CA LEU A 118 13.29 0.41 -11.01
C LEU A 118 13.82 1.34 -12.12
N PRO A 119 13.05 1.56 -13.20
CA PRO A 119 13.37 2.58 -14.18
C PRO A 119 13.39 3.98 -13.53
N ARG A 120 14.33 4.83 -13.97
CA ARG A 120 14.60 6.15 -13.37
C ARG A 120 13.67 7.25 -13.90
#